data_AF-A0A953T6H5-F1
#
_entry.id   AF-A0A953T6H5-F1
#
_cell.length_a   1.000
_cell.length_b   1.000
_cell.length_c   1.000
_cell.angle_alpha   90.00
_cell.angle_beta   90.00
_cell.angle_gamma   90.00
#
_symmetry.space_group_name_H-M   'P 1'
#
loop_
_entity.id
_entity.type
_entity.pdbx_description
1 polymer ?
#
loop_
_entity_poly.entity_id
_entity_poly.type
_entity_poly.pdbx_seq_one_letter_code
_entity_poly.pdbx_strand_id
1 'polypeptide(L)'
;MDASLTMWIILGTLILIILSMFIVSAVKSSINKKRKIKKDAAFSENCKKYTELSIIKLNALITVNKEYLEKFEPSIGSFKMSDLVNVAGKYLDEIQNDMNFREYIVNSDTTYEFLKHFVKLSHTRSNNWEKKCFDVIDYLNREMKSISEFVITENKNNYLEEIRNFYKNKLVKNESAQ
;
A
#
# COMPACT_ATOMS: atom_id res chain seq x y z
N MET A 1 28.17 -33.94 -58.27
CA MET A 1 28.09 -33.86 -56.79
C MET A 1 27.26 -35.05 -56.34
N ASP A 2 27.82 -35.89 -55.50
CA ASP A 2 27.14 -37.09 -55.03
C ASP A 2 25.88 -36.70 -54.25
N ALA A 3 24.74 -37.30 -54.58
CA ALA A 3 23.46 -37.02 -53.93
C ALA A 3 23.51 -37.21 -52.41
N SER A 4 24.41 -38.08 -51.94
CA SER A 4 24.73 -38.26 -50.52
C SER A 4 25.29 -37.00 -49.88
N LEU A 5 26.19 -36.28 -50.54
CA LEU A 5 26.85 -35.09 -50.01
C LEU A 5 25.87 -33.92 -49.85
N THR A 6 24.95 -33.73 -50.80
CA THR A 6 23.89 -32.71 -50.71
C THR A 6 22.91 -33.00 -49.57
N MET A 7 22.55 -34.27 -49.32
CA MET A 7 21.67 -34.66 -48.21
C MET A 7 22.26 -34.32 -46.84
N TRP A 8 23.56 -34.58 -46.64
CA TRP A 8 24.27 -34.26 -45.38
C TRP A 8 24.38 -32.76 -45.13
N ILE A 9 24.54 -31.95 -46.18
CA ILE A 9 24.56 -30.48 -46.07
C ILE A 9 23.20 -29.97 -45.57
N ILE A 10 22.09 -30.43 -46.14
CA ILE A 10 20.73 -30.02 -45.75
C ILE A 10 20.45 -30.39 -44.29
N LEU A 11 20.82 -31.62 -43.88
CA LEU A 11 20.64 -32.07 -42.50
C LEU A 11 21.48 -31.24 -41.52
N GLY A 12 22.73 -30.92 -41.88
CA GLY A 12 23.61 -30.07 -41.08
C GLY A 12 23.04 -28.66 -40.90
N THR A 13 22.52 -28.05 -41.95
CA THR A 13 21.86 -26.73 -41.88
C THR A 13 20.63 -26.77 -40.98
N LEU A 14 19.80 -27.83 -41.07
CA LEU A 14 18.60 -27.97 -40.25
C LEU A 14 18.94 -28.09 -38.75
N ILE A 15 19.95 -28.88 -38.41
CA ILE A 15 20.45 -29.02 -37.03
C ILE A 15 21.00 -27.68 -36.52
N LEU A 16 21.74 -26.95 -37.36
CA LEU A 16 22.31 -25.65 -36.98
C LEU A 16 21.22 -24.61 -36.67
N ILE A 17 20.13 -24.59 -37.47
CA ILE A 17 18.96 -23.73 -37.20
C ILE A 17 18.34 -24.08 -35.85
N ILE A 18 18.12 -25.37 -35.57
CA ILE A 18 17.53 -25.82 -34.30
C ILE A 18 18.43 -25.44 -33.11
N LEU A 19 19.74 -25.69 -33.19
CA LEU A 19 20.71 -25.32 -32.15
C LEU A 19 20.74 -23.81 -31.91
N SER A 20 20.68 -23.00 -32.99
CA SER A 20 20.66 -21.55 -32.87
C SER A 20 19.42 -21.04 -32.12
N MET A 21 18.24 -21.64 -32.34
CA MET A 21 17.02 -21.31 -31.60
C MET A 21 17.15 -21.64 -30.10
N PHE A 22 17.72 -22.80 -29.77
CA PHE A 22 17.93 -23.18 -28.36
C PHE A 22 18.88 -22.23 -27.64
N ILE A 23 19.99 -21.83 -28.28
CA ILE A 23 20.95 -20.89 -27.71
C ILE A 23 20.28 -19.53 -27.45
N VAL A 24 19.55 -18.98 -28.44
CA VAL A 24 18.85 -17.69 -28.29
C VAL A 24 17.79 -17.76 -27.20
N SER A 25 17.03 -18.84 -27.13
CA SER A 25 16.01 -19.05 -26.10
C SER A 25 16.62 -19.11 -24.69
N ALA A 26 17.71 -19.86 -24.51
CA ALA A 26 18.40 -19.98 -23.23
C ALA A 26 18.97 -18.62 -22.75
N VAL A 27 19.59 -17.86 -23.66
CA VAL A 27 20.12 -16.53 -23.35
C VAL A 27 18.99 -15.55 -22.99
N LYS A 28 17.91 -15.51 -23.78
CA LYS A 28 16.76 -14.64 -23.52
C LYS A 28 16.06 -15.00 -22.19
N SER A 29 15.94 -16.29 -21.87
CA SER A 29 15.39 -16.77 -20.61
C SER A 29 16.23 -16.30 -19.41
N SER A 30 17.55 -16.41 -19.49
CA SER A 30 18.47 -15.94 -18.43
C SER A 30 18.39 -14.42 -18.20
N ILE A 31 18.35 -13.63 -19.29
CA ILE A 31 18.21 -12.17 -19.21
C ILE A 31 16.85 -11.79 -18.61
N ASN A 32 15.77 -12.41 -19.06
CA ASN A 32 14.43 -12.15 -18.55
C ASN A 32 14.30 -12.52 -17.07
N LYS A 33 14.91 -13.62 -16.63
CA LYS A 33 14.96 -14.01 -15.21
C LYS A 33 15.67 -12.95 -14.37
N LYS A 34 16.84 -12.47 -14.80
CA LYS A 34 17.56 -11.39 -14.10
C LYS A 34 16.75 -10.09 -14.03
N ARG A 35 16.08 -9.71 -15.13
CA ARG A 35 15.21 -8.53 -15.16
C ARG A 35 14.01 -8.68 -14.23
N LYS A 36 13.38 -9.85 -14.20
CA LYS A 36 12.27 -10.15 -13.30
C LYS A 36 12.70 -10.04 -11.83
N ILE A 37 13.82 -10.65 -11.44
CA ILE A 37 14.34 -10.55 -10.08
C ILE A 37 14.57 -9.09 -9.66
N LYS A 38 15.14 -8.26 -10.55
CA LYS A 38 15.32 -6.83 -10.26
C LYS A 38 14.00 -6.08 -10.07
N LYS A 39 13.00 -6.38 -10.92
CA LYS A 39 11.66 -5.79 -10.81
C LYS A 39 10.96 -6.24 -9.52
N ASP A 40 11.04 -7.52 -9.18
CA ASP A 40 10.45 -8.08 -7.97
C ASP A 40 11.12 -7.49 -6.73
N ALA A 41 12.45 -7.29 -6.74
CA ALA A 41 13.19 -6.64 -5.66
C ALA A 41 12.77 -5.17 -5.48
N ALA A 42 12.71 -4.39 -6.58
CA ALA A 42 12.27 -3.00 -6.53
C ALA A 42 10.80 -2.88 -6.09
N PHE A 43 9.94 -3.79 -6.55
CA PHE A 43 8.55 -3.86 -6.12
C PHE A 43 8.45 -4.15 -4.61
N SER A 44 9.23 -5.11 -4.11
CA SER A 44 9.26 -5.43 -2.67
C SER A 44 9.75 -4.25 -1.83
N GLU A 45 10.74 -3.50 -2.31
CA GLU A 45 11.23 -2.28 -1.63
C GLU A 45 10.15 -1.20 -1.58
N ASN A 46 9.45 -0.97 -2.70
CA ASN A 46 8.33 -0.03 -2.77
C ASN A 46 7.17 -0.46 -1.87
N CYS A 47 6.84 -1.75 -1.83
CA CYS A 47 5.83 -2.30 -0.92
C CYS A 47 6.18 -2.00 0.53
N LYS A 48 7.42 -2.27 0.92
CA LYS A 48 7.89 -1.97 2.28
C LYS A 48 7.75 -0.48 2.58
N LYS A 49 8.33 0.39 1.75
CA LYS A 49 8.29 1.85 1.94
C LYS A 49 6.86 2.37 2.04
N TYR A 50 5.98 1.93 1.14
CA TYR A 50 4.59 2.38 1.13
C TYR A 50 3.80 1.85 2.34
N THR A 51 4.10 0.64 2.80
CA THR A 51 3.53 0.09 4.04
C THR A 51 3.96 0.92 5.24
N GLU A 52 5.25 1.27 5.36
CA GLU A 52 5.76 2.12 6.44
C GLU A 52 5.08 3.49 6.47
N LEU A 53 4.97 4.16 5.31
CA LEU A 53 4.27 5.44 5.20
C LEU A 53 2.78 5.31 5.55
N SER A 54 2.14 4.23 5.12
CA SER A 54 0.74 3.96 5.44
C SER A 54 0.52 3.72 6.93
N ILE A 55 1.43 3.02 7.60
CA ILE A 55 1.41 2.82 9.06
C ILE A 55 1.49 4.16 9.79
N ILE A 56 2.42 5.03 9.39
CA ILE A 56 2.56 6.38 9.99
C ILE A 56 1.28 7.19 9.76
N LYS A 57 0.74 7.16 8.54
CA LYS A 57 -0.50 7.87 8.18
C LYS A 57 -1.71 7.37 8.98
N LEU A 58 -1.85 6.05 9.19
CA LEU A 58 -2.91 5.49 10.03
C LEU A 58 -2.77 5.84 11.50
N ASN A 59 -1.54 5.82 12.03
CA ASN A 59 -1.28 6.23 13.41
C ASN A 59 -1.63 7.71 13.63
N ALA A 60 -1.27 8.57 12.68
CA ALA A 60 -1.65 9.98 12.66
C ALA A 60 -3.19 10.14 12.59
N LEU A 61 -3.89 9.35 11.77
CA LEU A 61 -5.35 9.37 11.68
C LEU A 61 -6.01 9.02 13.01
N ILE A 62 -5.57 7.94 13.66
CA ILE A 62 -6.09 7.51 14.96
C ILE A 62 -5.89 8.61 16.00
N THR A 63 -4.70 9.22 16.01
CA THR A 63 -4.35 10.32 16.93
C THR A 63 -5.26 11.52 16.72
N VAL A 64 -5.38 12.01 15.48
CA VAL A 64 -6.24 13.16 15.16
C VAL A 64 -7.71 12.84 15.46
N ASN A 65 -8.19 11.67 15.08
CA ASN A 65 -9.55 11.26 15.38
C ASN A 65 -9.83 11.27 16.89
N LYS A 66 -8.89 10.80 17.71
CA LYS A 66 -8.99 10.87 19.17
C LYS A 66 -9.04 12.32 19.67
N GLU A 67 -8.18 13.20 19.17
CA GLU A 67 -8.19 14.63 19.51
C GLU A 67 -9.57 15.27 19.24
N TYR A 68 -10.21 14.95 18.10
CA TYR A 68 -11.55 15.46 17.77
C TYR A 68 -12.66 14.82 18.60
N LEU A 69 -12.54 13.54 18.97
CA LEU A 69 -13.48 12.85 19.84
C LEU A 69 -13.44 13.38 21.28
N GLU A 70 -12.25 13.74 21.79
CA GLU A 70 -12.10 14.35 23.13
C GLU A 70 -12.67 15.76 23.19
N LYS A 71 -12.61 16.51 22.08
CA LYS A 71 -13.19 17.86 21.94
C LYS A 71 -14.68 17.84 21.60
N PHE A 72 -15.27 16.67 21.37
CA PHE A 72 -16.68 16.56 21.04
C PHE A 72 -17.53 16.80 22.30
N GLU A 73 -18.21 17.94 22.35
CA GLU A 73 -19.20 18.26 23.37
C GLU A 73 -20.62 17.97 22.86
N PRO A 74 -21.37 17.04 23.50
CA PRO A 74 -22.75 16.77 23.15
C PRO A 74 -23.62 18.03 23.26
N SER A 75 -24.48 18.27 22.27
CA SER A 75 -25.52 19.32 22.26
C SER A 75 -25.06 20.79 22.13
N ILE A 76 -23.76 21.07 22.18
CA ILE A 76 -23.20 22.44 22.01
C ILE A 76 -22.14 22.49 20.89
N GLY A 77 -21.51 21.36 20.57
CA GLY A 77 -20.43 21.30 19.57
C GLY A 77 -20.86 21.62 18.14
N SER A 78 -19.93 22.16 17.35
CA SER A 78 -20.09 22.51 15.93
C SER A 78 -20.24 21.31 14.98
N PHE A 79 -20.06 20.08 15.45
CA PHE A 79 -20.15 18.89 14.61
C PHE A 79 -20.80 17.73 15.35
N LYS A 80 -21.53 16.87 14.63
CA LYS A 80 -22.16 15.69 15.22
C LYS A 80 -21.17 14.53 15.27
N MET A 81 -21.38 13.60 16.20
CA MET A 81 -20.58 12.37 16.32
C MET A 81 -20.55 11.56 15.02
N SER A 82 -21.70 11.52 14.32
CA SER A 82 -21.80 10.88 13.01
C SER A 82 -20.87 11.51 11.97
N ASP A 83 -20.66 12.82 12.03
CA ASP A 83 -19.79 13.51 11.10
C ASP A 83 -18.34 13.11 11.31
N LEU A 84 -17.86 13.02 12.55
CA LEU A 84 -16.51 12.53 12.86
C LEU A 84 -16.29 11.11 12.35
N VAL A 85 -17.24 10.21 12.60
CA VAL A 85 -17.17 8.82 12.13
C VAL A 85 -17.15 8.76 10.59
N ASN A 86 -17.99 9.56 9.94
CA ASN A 86 -18.06 9.62 8.48
C ASN A 86 -16.79 10.21 7.86
N VAL A 87 -16.20 11.24 8.49
CA VAL A 87 -14.95 11.86 8.01
C VAL A 87 -13.79 10.88 8.11
N ALA A 88 -13.66 10.17 9.23
CA ALA A 88 -12.65 9.13 9.40
C ALA A 88 -12.80 8.03 8.34
N GLY A 89 -14.03 7.56 8.11
CA GLY A 89 -14.34 6.56 7.08
C GLY A 89 -13.97 7.05 5.67
N LYS A 90 -14.37 8.28 5.31
CA LYS A 90 -14.02 8.88 4.01
C LYS A 90 -12.51 8.97 3.80
N TYR A 91 -11.74 9.28 4.84
CA TYR A 91 -10.29 9.33 4.73
C TYR A 91 -9.69 7.94 4.46
N LEU A 92 -10.20 6.90 5.13
CA LEU A 92 -9.79 5.52 4.87
C LEU A 92 -10.19 5.07 3.46
N ASP A 93 -11.36 5.49 2.97
CA ASP A 93 -11.79 5.24 1.59
C ASP A 93 -10.85 5.92 0.58
N GLU A 94 -10.40 7.15 0.85
CA GLU A 94 -9.43 7.85 0.00
C GLU A 94 -8.08 7.11 -0.04
N ILE A 95 -7.62 6.55 1.09
CA ILE A 95 -6.43 5.69 1.12
C ILE A 95 -6.63 4.42 0.29
N GLN A 96 -7.75 3.71 0.47
CA GLN A 96 -8.03 2.46 -0.24
C GLN A 96 -8.17 2.66 -1.77
N ASN A 97 -8.61 3.84 -2.19
CA ASN A 97 -8.76 4.20 -3.59
C ASN A 97 -7.47 4.75 -4.21
N ASP A 98 -6.43 5.01 -3.42
CA ASP A 98 -5.14 5.42 -3.97
C ASP A 98 -4.54 4.32 -4.84
N MET A 99 -3.98 4.72 -5.98
CA MET A 99 -3.41 3.79 -6.96
C MET A 99 -2.24 3.01 -6.36
N ASN A 100 -1.38 3.69 -5.58
CA ASN A 100 -0.22 3.06 -4.96
C ASN A 100 -0.66 2.09 -3.85
N PHE A 101 -1.73 2.38 -3.11
CA PHE A 101 -2.28 1.45 -2.14
C PHE A 101 -2.74 0.15 -2.80
N ARG A 102 -3.45 0.24 -3.92
CA ARG A 102 -3.88 -0.94 -4.67
C ARG A 102 -2.70 -1.72 -5.26
N GLU A 103 -1.72 -1.02 -5.81
CA GLU A 103 -0.57 -1.62 -6.45
C GLU A 103 0.38 -2.31 -5.45
N TYR A 104 0.69 -1.65 -4.34
CA TYR A 104 1.75 -2.08 -3.42
C TYR A 104 1.25 -2.75 -2.14
N ILE A 105 -0.02 -2.54 -1.75
CA ILE A 105 -0.62 -3.21 -0.60
C ILE A 105 -1.53 -4.34 -1.07
N VAL A 106 -2.58 -4.03 -1.83
CA VAL A 106 -3.61 -5.04 -2.18
C VAL A 106 -3.03 -6.18 -3.02
N ASN A 107 -2.14 -5.88 -3.97
CA ASN A 107 -1.56 -6.90 -4.85
C ASN A 107 -0.30 -7.56 -4.28
N SER A 108 0.11 -7.22 -3.06
CA SER A 108 1.36 -7.71 -2.47
C SER A 108 1.11 -8.75 -1.38
N ASP A 109 1.59 -9.98 -1.60
CA ASP A 109 1.49 -11.08 -0.64
C ASP A 109 2.17 -10.75 0.72
N THR A 110 3.20 -9.89 0.71
CA THR A 110 3.99 -9.57 1.90
C THR A 110 3.31 -8.58 2.84
N THR A 111 2.29 -7.88 2.37
CA THR A 111 1.58 -6.83 3.14
C THR A 111 0.24 -7.29 3.69
N TYR A 112 -0.06 -8.59 3.58
CA TYR A 112 -1.33 -9.18 3.98
C TYR A 112 -1.73 -8.84 5.42
N GLU A 113 -0.80 -8.92 6.38
CA GLU A 113 -1.11 -8.63 7.79
C GLU A 113 -1.47 -7.15 7.99
N PHE A 114 -0.76 -6.24 7.31
CA PHE A 114 -1.11 -4.82 7.30
C PHE A 114 -2.51 -4.60 6.71
N LEU A 115 -2.79 -5.21 5.55
CA LEU A 115 -4.09 -5.08 4.88
C LEU A 115 -5.24 -5.58 5.76
N LYS A 116 -5.06 -6.71 6.44
CA LYS A 116 -6.03 -7.26 7.40
C LYS A 116 -6.33 -6.28 8.53
N HIS A 117 -5.30 -5.66 9.11
CA HIS A 117 -5.49 -4.65 10.15
C HIS A 117 -6.14 -3.37 9.62
N PHE A 118 -5.78 -2.94 8.41
CA PHE A 118 -6.42 -1.80 7.73
C PHE A 118 -7.92 -2.05 7.50
N VAL A 119 -8.30 -3.21 6.95
CA VAL A 119 -9.70 -3.58 6.71
C VAL A 119 -10.48 -3.64 8.02
N LYS A 120 -9.88 -4.18 9.09
CA LYS A 120 -10.53 -4.19 10.41
C LYS A 120 -10.78 -2.77 10.93
N LEU A 121 -9.82 -1.86 10.74
CA LEU A 121 -9.95 -0.47 11.13
C LEU A 121 -11.06 0.24 10.33
N SER A 122 -11.11 0.04 9.00
CA SER A 122 -12.10 0.68 8.13
C SER A 122 -13.53 0.19 8.38
N HIS A 123 -13.70 -1.09 8.73
CA HIS A 123 -15.01 -1.65 9.05
C HIS A 123 -15.49 -1.30 10.47
N THR A 124 -14.60 -0.80 11.32
CA THR A 124 -14.95 -0.41 12.69
C THR A 124 -15.21 1.09 12.74
N ARG A 125 -16.33 1.51 13.34
CA ARG A 125 -16.60 2.93 13.55
C ARG A 125 -15.49 3.57 14.38
N SER A 126 -15.03 4.76 13.96
CA SER A 126 -13.83 5.39 14.54
C SER A 126 -13.95 5.74 16.02
N ASN A 127 -15.17 5.97 16.49
CA ASN A 127 -15.48 6.17 17.91
C ASN A 127 -15.29 4.93 18.79
N ASN A 128 -15.13 3.75 18.19
CA ASN A 128 -14.94 2.49 18.89
C ASN A 128 -13.53 1.92 18.72
N TRP A 129 -12.63 2.59 17.99
CA TRP A 129 -11.29 2.05 17.69
C TRP A 129 -10.50 1.71 18.95
N GLU A 130 -10.51 2.56 19.98
CA GLU A 130 -9.79 2.27 21.24
C GLU A 130 -10.28 1.00 21.94
N LYS A 131 -11.57 0.67 21.81
CA LYS A 131 -12.19 -0.47 22.49
C LYS A 131 -12.17 -1.75 21.65
N LYS A 132 -12.34 -1.64 20.33
CA LYS A 132 -12.56 -2.78 19.41
C LYS A 132 -11.38 -3.08 18.49
N CYS A 133 -10.46 -2.13 18.35
CA CYS A 133 -9.28 -2.23 17.47
C CYS A 133 -7.98 -2.15 18.27
N PHE A 134 -7.97 -2.58 19.53
CA PHE A 134 -6.76 -2.58 20.37
C PHE A 134 -5.61 -3.36 19.72
N ASP A 135 -5.90 -4.51 19.12
CA ASP A 135 -4.94 -5.33 18.37
C ASP A 135 -4.37 -4.60 17.15
N VAL A 136 -5.18 -3.80 16.44
CA VAL A 136 -4.73 -2.97 15.32
C VAL A 136 -3.80 -1.86 15.82
N ILE A 137 -4.18 -1.19 16.92
CA ILE A 137 -3.38 -0.11 17.51
C ILE A 137 -2.04 -0.66 18.02
N ASP A 138 -2.04 -1.81 18.69
CA ASP A 138 -0.82 -2.48 19.14
C ASP A 138 0.08 -2.89 17.97
N TYR A 139 -0.50 -3.48 16.92
CA TYR A 139 0.20 -3.77 15.68
C TYR A 139 0.88 -2.53 15.09
N LEU A 140 0.12 -1.44 14.88
CA LEU A 140 0.66 -0.20 14.31
C LEU A 140 1.77 0.40 15.19
N ASN A 141 1.61 0.36 16.52
CA ASN A 141 2.62 0.85 17.45
C ASN A 141 3.89 0.00 17.45
N ARG A 142 3.76 -1.33 17.29
CA ARG A 142 4.90 -2.23 17.16
C ARG A 142 5.64 -2.00 15.85
N GLU A 143 4.92 -1.91 14.73
CA GLU A 143 5.54 -1.62 13.44
C GLU A 143 6.14 -0.22 13.40
N MET A 144 5.55 0.78 14.07
CA MET A 144 6.18 2.08 14.21
C MET A 144 7.57 2.01 14.88
N LYS A 145 7.81 1.07 15.79
CA LYS A 145 9.13 0.89 16.42
C LYS A 145 10.16 0.25 15.48
N SER A 146 9.72 -0.44 14.42
CA SER A 146 10.60 -1.05 13.41
C SER A 146 10.97 -0.08 12.29
N ILE A 147 10.23 1.02 12.14
CA ILE A 147 10.49 2.10 11.17
C ILE A 147 11.59 3.01 11.72
N SER A 148 12.45 3.52 10.83
CA SER A 148 13.49 4.47 11.23
C SER A 148 12.90 5.77 11.80
N GLU A 149 13.46 6.25 12.92
CA GLU A 149 12.99 7.44 13.61
C GLU A 149 13.03 8.70 12.72
N PHE A 150 14.01 8.77 11.81
CA PHE A 150 14.10 9.83 10.80
C PHE A 150 12.86 9.88 9.91
N VAL A 151 12.45 8.75 9.32
CA VAL A 151 11.27 8.66 8.43
C VAL A 151 10.00 9.02 9.18
N ILE A 152 9.87 8.57 10.44
CA ILE A 152 8.73 8.91 11.29
C ILE A 152 8.67 10.42 11.51
N THR A 153 9.78 11.03 11.92
CA THR A 153 9.81 12.46 12.27
C THR A 153 9.53 13.35 11.05
N GLU A 154 10.12 13.01 9.91
CA GLU A 154 9.93 13.73 8.65
C GLU A 154 8.46 13.72 8.18
N ASN A 155 7.79 12.58 8.29
CA ASN A 155 6.46 12.39 7.69
C ASN A 155 5.30 12.58 8.67
N LYS A 156 5.49 12.30 9.96
CA LYS A 156 4.41 12.31 10.96
C LYS A 156 3.76 13.69 11.08
N ASN A 157 4.54 14.76 11.16
CA ASN A 157 3.98 16.10 11.28
C ASN A 157 3.20 16.51 10.02
N ASN A 158 3.72 16.16 8.84
CA ASN A 158 3.03 16.41 7.58
C ASN A 158 1.68 15.69 7.51
N TYR A 159 1.64 14.40 7.89
CA TYR A 159 0.39 13.65 7.92
C TYR A 159 -0.58 14.12 8.99
N LEU A 160 -0.10 14.52 10.17
CA LEU A 160 -0.94 15.11 11.21
C LEU A 160 -1.64 16.38 10.69
N GLU A 161 -0.90 17.27 10.04
CA GLU A 161 -1.47 18.51 9.49
C GLU A 161 -2.39 18.24 8.29
N GLU A 162 -2.01 17.33 7.38
CA GLU A 162 -2.86 16.90 6.25
C GLU A 162 -4.23 16.40 6.76
N ILE A 163 -4.21 15.51 7.75
CA ILE A 163 -5.42 14.91 8.31
C ILE A 163 -6.23 15.95 9.11
N ARG A 164 -5.59 16.83 9.88
CA ARG A 164 -6.28 17.92 10.58
C ARG A 164 -6.99 18.84 9.59
N ASN A 165 -6.34 19.19 8.48
CA ASN A 165 -6.93 20.01 7.43
C ASN A 165 -8.07 19.26 6.72
N PHE A 166 -7.93 17.96 6.50
CA PHE A 166 -8.99 17.12 5.97
C PHE A 166 -10.25 17.15 6.85
N TYR A 167 -10.07 16.97 8.17
CA TYR A 167 -11.15 17.05 9.14
C TYR A 167 -11.82 18.42 9.14
N LYS A 168 -11.05 19.51 9.24
CA LYS A 168 -11.59 20.88 9.20
C LYS A 168 -12.44 21.12 7.94
N ASN A 169 -11.90 20.77 6.77
CA ASN A 169 -12.58 21.02 5.50
C ASN A 169 -13.88 20.22 5.34
N LYS A 170 -13.90 18.96 5.78
CA LYS A 170 -15.07 18.08 5.63
C LYS A 170 -16.13 18.33 6.70
N LEU A 171 -15.73 18.75 7.91
CA LEU A 171 -16.67 19.12 8.97
C LEU A 171 -17.37 20.46 8.67
N VAL A 172 -16.63 21.48 8.24
CA VAL A 172 -17.20 22.80 7.87
C VAL A 172 -18.12 22.72 6.64
N LYS A 173 -17.80 21.85 5.66
CA LYS A 173 -18.68 21.64 4.49
C LYS A 173 -19.99 20.93 4.84
N ASN A 174 -20.03 20.12 5.91
CA ASN A 174 -21.26 19.47 6.34
C ASN A 174 -22.20 20.45 7.07
N GLU A 175 -21.68 21.51 7.70
CA GLU A 175 -22.51 22.57 8.31
C GLU A 175 -23.24 23.43 7.26
N SER A 176 -22.64 23.66 6.09
CA SER A 176 -23.23 24.49 5.02
C SER A 176 -24.20 23.74 4.09
N ALA A 177 -24.39 22.43 4.30
CA ALA A 177 -25.27 21.57 3.52
C ALA A 177 -26.55 21.13 4.27
N GLN A 178 -26.75 21.61 5.50
CA GLN A 178 -27.99 21.48 6.28
C GLN A 178 -28.75 22.81 6.29
#